data_AF-A0AAF0B744-F1
#
_entry.id   AF-A0AAF0B744-F1
#
_cell.length_a   1.000
_cell.length_b   1.000
_cell.length_c   1.000
_cell.angle_alpha   90.00
_cell.angle_beta   90.00
_cell.angle_gamma   90.00
#
_symmetry.space_group_name_H-M   'P 1'
#
loop_
_entity.id
_entity.type
_entity.pdbx_description
1 polymer ?
#
loop_
_entity_poly.entity_id
_entity_poly.type
_entity_poly.pdbx_seq_one_letter_code
_entity_poly.pdbx_strand_id
1 'polypeptide(L)'
;MALNHENLKNKKLYKRGVFLFIYDQLLKRKIRNLYAGYSLCLLNFIPYLTITIKLNELFTKYFTEINFDKKNYNFQNDKKNNITLNEEYKELFKKNPNFFSYIVLGVLTGYIAQFATYPLETLRRKYQYRVMYEQNFLKFIIHNNKLNNIKPKTFVNKMKNMYKGFTVHSLKLIPEYLIFSCFFYYVKNNMPI
;
A
#
# COMPACT_ATOMS: atom_id res chain seq x y z
N MET A 1 14.79 -32.81 27.28
CA MET A 1 14.51 -31.66 28.17
C MET A 1 15.35 -30.43 27.79
N ALA A 2 15.37 -30.04 26.50
CA ALA A 2 16.23 -28.96 25.98
C ALA A 2 15.46 -27.71 25.50
N LEU A 3 14.12 -27.80 25.37
CA LEU A 3 13.27 -26.74 24.82
C LEU A 3 13.07 -25.53 25.76
N ASN A 4 13.34 -25.69 27.07
CA ASN A 4 13.09 -24.63 28.05
C ASN A 4 14.24 -23.61 28.16
N HIS A 5 15.49 -24.02 27.93
CA HIS A 5 16.65 -23.11 28.02
C HIS A 5 16.77 -22.17 26.80
N GLU A 6 16.39 -22.60 25.60
CA GLU A 6 16.36 -21.72 24.41
C GLU A 6 15.26 -20.65 24.53
N ASN A 7 14.09 -21.01 25.05
CA ASN A 7 12.98 -20.07 25.27
C ASN A 7 13.30 -18.99 26.31
N LEU A 8 14.07 -19.31 27.35
CA LEU A 8 14.49 -18.35 28.37
C LEU A 8 15.60 -17.40 27.88
N LYS A 9 16.55 -17.88 27.06
CA LYS A 9 17.62 -17.05 26.48
C LYS A 9 17.06 -16.04 25.47
N ASN A 10 16.04 -16.46 24.73
CA ASN A 10 15.29 -15.61 23.81
C ASN A 10 14.50 -14.50 24.53
N LYS A 11 13.82 -14.79 25.65
CA LYS A 11 13.06 -13.76 26.40
C LYS A 11 13.86 -12.53 26.84
N LYS A 12 15.16 -12.65 27.09
CA LYS A 12 16.05 -11.51 27.45
C LYS A 12 16.42 -10.62 26.25
N LEU A 13 16.35 -11.11 25.00
CA LEU A 13 16.60 -10.31 23.81
C LEU A 13 15.46 -9.34 23.48
N TYR A 14 14.23 -9.65 23.89
CA TYR A 14 13.03 -8.90 23.51
C TYR A 14 12.71 -7.68 24.40
N LYS A 15 13.48 -7.47 25.49
CA LYS A 15 13.39 -6.28 26.36
C LYS A 15 14.46 -5.22 26.03
N ARG A 16 14.95 -5.18 24.80
CA ARG A 16 16.01 -4.26 24.38
C ARG A 16 15.42 -3.13 23.55
N GLY A 17 15.82 -1.90 23.85
CA GLY A 17 15.44 -0.73 23.06
C GLY A 17 15.93 -0.82 21.61
N VAL A 18 15.34 -0.02 20.73
CA VAL A 18 15.63 -0.01 19.28
C VAL A 18 17.13 0.11 19.00
N PHE A 19 17.84 0.97 19.73
CA PHE A 19 19.29 1.17 19.57
C PHE A 19 20.11 -0.09 19.87
N LEU A 20 19.76 -0.82 20.94
CA LEU A 20 20.44 -2.07 21.30
C LEU A 20 20.17 -3.17 20.26
N PHE A 21 18.98 -3.19 19.67
CA PHE A 21 18.64 -4.11 18.58
C PHE A 21 19.45 -3.80 17.31
N ILE A 22 19.56 -2.53 16.92
CA ILE A 22 20.35 -2.09 15.76
C ILE A 22 21.83 -2.39 15.98
N TYR A 23 22.36 -2.08 17.17
CA TYR A 23 23.75 -2.36 17.52
C TYR A 23 24.07 -3.86 17.43
N ASP A 24 23.19 -4.72 17.96
CA ASP A 24 23.36 -6.18 17.88
C ASP A 24 23.32 -6.69 16.44
N GLN A 25 22.45 -6.11 15.61
CA GLN A 25 22.31 -6.47 14.20
C GLN A 25 23.53 -6.06 13.37
N LEU A 26 24.08 -4.86 13.62
CA LEU A 26 25.30 -4.36 13.00
C LEU A 26 26.50 -5.24 13.36
N LEU A 27 26.65 -5.60 14.63
CA LEU A 27 27.82 -6.33 15.13
C LEU A 27 27.77 -7.84 14.81
N LYS A 28 26.60 -8.48 14.91
CA LYS A 28 26.48 -9.96 14.83
C LYS A 28 26.00 -10.50 13.49
N ARG A 29 25.16 -9.76 12.74
CA ARG A 29 24.35 -10.32 11.65
C ARG A 29 24.56 -9.68 10.28
N LYS A 30 25.56 -8.80 10.16
CA LYS A 30 25.97 -8.06 8.95
C LYS A 30 24.92 -7.00 8.52
N ILE A 31 25.41 -5.84 8.08
CA ILE A 31 24.63 -4.70 7.57
C ILE A 31 23.59 -5.10 6.50
N ARG A 32 23.89 -6.11 5.69
CA ARG A 32 22.99 -6.60 4.63
C ARG A 32 21.61 -7.00 5.14
N ASN A 33 21.48 -7.45 6.39
CA ASN A 33 20.19 -7.83 6.94
C ASN A 33 19.29 -6.62 7.19
N LEU A 34 19.83 -5.42 7.48
CA LEU A 34 19.02 -4.21 7.66
C LEU A 34 18.28 -3.82 6.37
N TYR A 35 18.92 -4.04 5.23
CA TYR A 35 18.35 -3.77 3.90
C TYR A 35 17.60 -4.97 3.31
N ALA A 36 17.38 -6.02 4.10
CA ALA A 36 16.65 -7.20 3.65
C ALA A 36 15.21 -6.83 3.27
N GLY A 37 14.85 -7.11 2.02
CA GLY A 37 13.51 -6.86 1.49
C GLY A 37 13.32 -5.44 0.94
N TYR A 38 14.38 -4.61 0.88
CA TYR A 38 14.31 -3.31 0.19
C TYR A 38 14.04 -3.45 -1.31
N SER A 39 14.63 -4.45 -1.98
CA SER A 39 14.32 -4.75 -3.38
C SER A 39 12.84 -5.13 -3.58
N LEU A 40 12.28 -5.95 -2.69
CA LEU A 40 10.86 -6.28 -2.70
C LEU A 40 9.97 -5.07 -2.36
N CYS A 41 10.46 -4.12 -1.57
CA CYS A 41 9.78 -2.85 -1.33
C CYS A 41 9.63 -2.06 -2.62
N LEU A 42 10.72 -1.87 -3.37
CA LEU A 42 10.70 -1.16 -4.64
C LEU A 42 9.84 -1.87 -5.68
N LEU A 43 9.96 -3.20 -5.77
CA LEU A 43 9.15 -4.04 -6.63
C LEU A 43 7.65 -3.90 -6.34
N ASN A 44 7.27 -3.68 -5.08
CA ASN A 44 5.87 -3.44 -4.70
C ASN A 44 5.43 -1.99 -4.94
N PHE A 45 6.31 -1.04 -4.67
CA PHE A 45 6.01 0.39 -4.71
C PHE A 45 5.77 0.91 -6.14
N ILE A 46 6.58 0.44 -7.10
CA ILE A 46 6.44 0.82 -8.51
C ILE A 46 5.04 0.49 -9.06
N PRO A 47 4.54 -0.77 -9.02
CA PRO A 47 3.22 -1.08 -9.54
C PRO A 47 2.11 -0.40 -8.74
N TYR A 48 2.29 -0.20 -7.42
CA TYR A 48 1.33 0.54 -6.61
C TYR A 48 1.13 1.96 -7.14
N LEU A 49 2.22 2.69 -7.38
CA LEU A 49 2.17 4.04 -7.93
C LEU A 49 1.58 4.07 -9.34
N THR A 50 2.03 3.18 -10.23
CA THR A 50 1.54 3.12 -11.61
C THR A 50 0.04 2.88 -11.66
N ILE A 51 -0.47 1.94 -10.87
CA ILE A 51 -1.91 1.64 -10.80
C ILE A 51 -2.66 2.85 -10.22
N THR A 52 -2.16 3.44 -9.13
CA THR A 52 -2.81 4.59 -8.49
C THR A 52 -2.93 5.78 -9.44
N ILE A 53 -1.85 6.13 -10.15
CA ILE A 53 -1.85 7.25 -11.12
C ILE A 53 -2.86 6.99 -12.24
N LYS A 54 -2.80 5.80 -12.85
CA LYS A 54 -3.68 5.44 -13.96
C LYS A 54 -5.16 5.40 -13.55
N LEU A 55 -5.47 4.86 -12.37
CA LEU A 55 -6.84 4.89 -11.84
C LEU A 55 -7.28 6.32 -11.55
N ASN A 56 -6.42 7.17 -10.98
CA ASN A 56 -6.77 8.55 -10.70
C ASN A 56 -7.09 9.34 -11.98
N GLU A 57 -6.35 9.13 -13.06
CA GLU A 57 -6.65 9.68 -14.39
C GLU A 57 -8.01 9.20 -14.91
N LEU A 58 -8.29 7.89 -14.81
CA LEU A 58 -9.57 7.31 -15.23
C LEU A 58 -10.75 7.87 -14.43
N PHE A 59 -10.62 7.97 -13.11
CA PHE A 59 -11.66 8.57 -12.28
C PHE A 59 -11.86 10.04 -12.60
N THR A 60 -10.78 10.80 -12.78
CA THR A 60 -10.89 12.22 -13.16
C THR A 60 -11.63 12.36 -14.50
N LYS A 61 -11.31 11.51 -15.48
CA LYS A 61 -12.01 11.48 -16.77
C LYS A 61 -13.50 11.15 -16.61
N TYR A 62 -13.85 10.14 -15.80
CA TYR A 62 -15.23 9.75 -15.56
C TYR A 62 -16.04 10.83 -14.82
N PHE A 63 -15.44 11.49 -13.83
CA PHE A 63 -16.06 12.65 -13.16
C PHE A 63 -16.26 13.83 -14.10
N THR A 64 -15.33 14.03 -15.03
CA THR A 64 -15.43 15.02 -16.09
C THR A 64 -16.59 14.68 -17.02
N GLU A 65 -16.67 13.46 -17.56
CA GLU A 65 -17.78 13.01 -18.43
C GLU A 65 -19.16 13.18 -17.76
N ILE A 66 -19.31 12.78 -16.47
CA ILE A 66 -20.55 13.00 -15.71
C ILE A 66 -20.88 14.50 -15.57
N ASN A 67 -19.88 15.34 -15.32
CA ASN A 67 -20.08 16.78 -15.22
C ASN A 67 -20.35 17.41 -16.59
N PHE A 68 -19.81 16.88 -17.68
CA PHE A 68 -20.06 17.30 -19.06
C PHE A 68 -21.46 16.91 -19.53
N ASP A 69 -21.98 15.72 -19.19
CA ASP A 69 -23.35 15.32 -19.49
C ASP A 69 -24.37 16.17 -18.72
N LYS A 70 -24.07 16.50 -17.45
CA LYS A 70 -24.87 17.46 -16.67
C LYS A 70 -24.78 18.89 -17.24
N LYS A 71 -23.63 19.27 -17.83
CA LYS A 71 -23.44 20.56 -18.49
C LYS A 71 -24.15 20.59 -19.84
N ASN A 72 -24.15 19.52 -20.64
CA ASN A 72 -24.83 19.44 -21.95
C ASN A 72 -26.36 19.64 -21.84
N TYR A 73 -26.98 19.17 -20.76
CA TYR A 73 -28.40 19.49 -20.46
C TYR A 73 -28.66 20.98 -20.22
N ASN A 74 -27.68 21.72 -19.67
CA ASN A 74 -27.78 23.16 -19.43
C ASN A 74 -27.17 24.01 -20.57
N PHE A 75 -26.29 23.43 -21.40
CA PHE A 75 -25.48 24.10 -22.42
C PHE A 75 -26.06 24.00 -23.84
N GLN A 76 -27.14 23.23 -24.04
CA GLN A 76 -27.97 23.35 -25.26
C GLN A 76 -28.50 24.80 -25.44
N ASN A 77 -28.57 25.60 -24.38
CA ASN A 77 -28.93 27.02 -24.44
C ASN A 77 -27.78 27.94 -24.92
N ASP A 78 -26.51 27.56 -24.80
CA ASP A 78 -25.37 28.47 -25.04
C ASP A 78 -24.34 27.83 -25.98
N LYS A 79 -24.66 27.80 -27.27
CA LYS A 79 -23.75 27.34 -28.34
C LYS A 79 -22.46 28.16 -28.39
N LYS A 80 -21.42 27.46 -28.86
CA LYS A 80 -20.16 27.94 -29.48
C LYS A 80 -19.16 28.59 -28.52
N ASN A 81 -18.05 27.90 -28.27
CA ASN A 81 -16.74 28.27 -28.82
C ASN A 81 -15.71 27.17 -28.48
N ASN A 82 -14.79 26.96 -29.42
CA ASN A 82 -13.76 25.93 -29.35
C ASN A 82 -12.78 26.22 -28.21
N ILE A 83 -12.64 25.31 -27.25
CA ILE A 83 -11.69 25.45 -26.13
C ILE A 83 -10.62 24.37 -26.27
N THR A 84 -9.38 24.83 -26.27
CA THR A 84 -8.15 24.08 -26.27
C THR A 84 -8.03 23.22 -25.00
N LEU A 85 -7.84 21.90 -25.17
CA LEU A 85 -7.73 20.88 -24.10
C LEU A 85 -6.91 21.32 -22.87
N ASN A 86 -5.85 22.10 -23.07
CA ASN A 86 -4.95 22.53 -21.99
C ASN A 86 -5.53 23.58 -21.03
N GLU A 87 -6.48 24.40 -21.48
CA GLU A 87 -7.18 25.37 -20.63
C GLU A 87 -8.29 24.70 -19.81
N GLU A 88 -8.88 23.63 -20.35
CA GLU A 88 -9.87 22.80 -19.69
C GLU A 88 -9.30 22.12 -18.44
N TYR A 89 -8.08 21.57 -18.51
CA TYR A 89 -7.39 21.01 -17.33
C TYR A 89 -7.13 22.06 -16.25
N LYS A 90 -6.84 23.32 -16.61
CA LYS A 90 -6.60 24.41 -15.66
C LYS A 90 -7.90 24.92 -15.02
N GLU A 91 -9.01 24.98 -15.75
CA GLU A 91 -10.33 25.31 -15.19
C GLU A 91 -10.90 24.17 -14.33
N LEU A 92 -10.54 22.91 -14.60
CA LEU A 92 -10.96 21.73 -13.83
C LEU A 92 -10.44 21.71 -12.38
N PHE A 93 -9.22 22.20 -12.13
CA PHE A 93 -8.72 22.41 -10.75
C PHE A 93 -9.34 23.63 -10.08
N LYS A 94 -9.88 24.58 -10.87
CA LYS A 94 -10.42 25.86 -10.39
C LYS A 94 -11.89 25.73 -9.96
N LYS A 95 -12.63 24.78 -10.51
CA LYS A 95 -14.06 24.60 -10.22
C LYS A 95 -14.27 23.66 -9.04
N ASN A 96 -14.14 24.17 -7.81
CA ASN A 96 -14.38 23.51 -6.52
C ASN A 96 -15.37 22.32 -6.61
N PRO A 97 -14.93 21.08 -6.89
CA PRO A 97 -15.75 19.96 -6.49
C PRO A 97 -15.60 19.81 -4.98
N ASN A 98 -16.60 19.23 -4.34
CA ASN A 98 -16.57 19.04 -2.89
C ASN A 98 -15.25 18.35 -2.50
N PHE A 99 -14.47 18.99 -1.62
CA PHE A 99 -13.18 18.50 -1.12
C PHE A 99 -13.25 17.02 -0.68
N PHE A 100 -14.39 16.63 -0.10
CA PHE A 100 -14.71 15.25 0.26
C PHE A 100 -14.73 14.28 -0.93
N SER A 101 -15.25 14.68 -2.09
CA SER A 101 -15.29 13.82 -3.28
C SER A 101 -13.89 13.49 -3.78
N TYR A 102 -12.97 14.46 -3.78
CA TYR A 102 -11.57 14.19 -4.12
C TYR A 102 -10.87 13.27 -3.13
N ILE A 103 -11.13 13.44 -1.84
CA ILE A 103 -10.58 12.55 -0.81
C ILE A 103 -11.10 11.12 -1.02
N VAL A 104 -12.41 10.95 -1.21
CA VAL A 104 -13.02 9.64 -1.40
C VAL A 104 -12.46 8.96 -2.65
N LEU A 105 -12.26 9.70 -3.74
CA LEU A 105 -11.62 9.20 -4.96
C LEU A 105 -10.16 8.78 -4.71
N GLY A 106 -9.38 9.61 -4.02
CA GLY A 106 -8.00 9.30 -3.65
C GLY A 106 -7.88 8.05 -2.76
N VAL A 107 -8.80 7.90 -1.80
CA VAL A 107 -8.86 6.70 -0.95
C VAL A 107 -9.27 5.47 -1.76
N LEU A 108 -10.27 5.59 -2.64
CA LEU A 108 -10.75 4.47 -3.46
C LEU A 108 -9.68 3.98 -4.45
N THR A 109 -9.02 4.90 -5.16
CA THR A 109 -7.91 4.60 -6.08
C THR A 109 -6.76 3.90 -5.36
N GLY A 110 -6.33 4.45 -4.21
CA GLY A 110 -5.28 3.86 -3.38
C GLY A 110 -5.67 2.48 -2.86
N TYR A 111 -6.93 2.29 -2.47
CA TYR A 111 -7.43 1.00 -2.01
C TYR A 111 -7.40 -0.08 -3.11
N ILE A 112 -7.83 0.27 -4.34
CA ILE A 112 -7.77 -0.63 -5.50
C ILE A 112 -6.31 -0.97 -5.84
N ALA A 113 -5.41 0.02 -5.82
CA ALA A 113 -3.99 -0.20 -6.05
C ALA A 113 -3.36 -1.11 -4.98
N GLN A 114 -3.71 -0.92 -3.71
CA GLN A 114 -3.27 -1.78 -2.62
C GLN A 114 -3.80 -3.20 -2.75
N PHE A 115 -5.06 -3.37 -3.16
CA PHE A 115 -5.63 -4.70 -3.40
C PHE A 115 -4.82 -5.46 -4.47
N ALA A 116 -4.50 -4.82 -5.59
CA ALA A 116 -3.72 -5.42 -6.66
C ALA A 116 -2.28 -5.77 -6.24
N THR A 117 -1.68 -4.97 -5.35
CA THR A 117 -0.27 -5.09 -4.95
C THR A 117 -0.05 -5.86 -3.64
N TYR A 118 -1.11 -6.17 -2.90
CA TYR A 118 -1.07 -6.91 -1.65
C TYR A 118 -0.32 -8.26 -1.70
N PRO A 119 -0.41 -9.07 -2.78
CA PRO A 119 0.33 -10.33 -2.87
C PRO A 119 1.85 -10.14 -2.73
N LEU A 120 2.39 -9.08 -3.33
CA LEU A 120 3.82 -8.74 -3.24
C LEU A 120 4.19 -8.27 -1.84
N GLU A 121 3.33 -7.47 -1.19
CA GLU A 121 3.54 -7.00 0.17
C GLU A 121 3.58 -8.16 1.18
N THR A 122 2.72 -9.16 1.01
CA THR A 122 2.75 -10.39 1.83
C THR A 122 4.04 -11.18 1.61
N LEU A 123 4.56 -11.23 0.38
CA LEU A 123 5.84 -11.88 0.10
C LEU A 123 7.00 -11.14 0.78
N ARG A 124 7.02 -9.80 0.70
CA ARG A 124 8.00 -8.95 1.37
C ARG A 124 8.01 -9.18 2.89
N ARG A 125 6.85 -9.15 3.55
CA ARG A 125 6.76 -9.36 5.01
C ARG A 125 7.26 -10.75 5.41
N LYS A 126 6.92 -11.79 4.64
CA LYS A 126 7.41 -13.17 4.87
C LYS A 126 8.93 -13.25 4.68
N TYR A 127 9.48 -12.57 3.68
CA TYR A 127 10.92 -12.51 3.44
C TYR A 127 11.65 -11.84 4.62
N GLN A 128 11.19 -10.66 5.04
CA GLN A 128 11.80 -9.90 6.14
C GLN A 128 11.75 -10.67 7.46
N TYR A 129 10.60 -11.25 7.79
CA TYR A 129 10.46 -12.09 8.98
C TYR A 129 11.47 -13.24 8.96
N ARG A 130 11.59 -13.95 7.82
CA ARG A 130 12.53 -15.07 7.73
C ARG A 130 13.99 -14.61 7.78
N VAL A 131 14.40 -13.56 7.07
CA VAL A 131 15.79 -13.07 7.16
C VAL A 131 16.14 -12.62 8.59
N MET A 132 15.17 -12.08 9.33
CA MET A 132 15.39 -11.63 10.71
C MET A 132 15.37 -12.77 11.74
N TYR A 133 14.55 -13.81 11.56
CA TYR A 133 14.33 -14.85 12.57
C TYR A 133 14.87 -16.25 12.17
N GLU A 134 14.96 -16.57 10.89
CA GLU A 134 15.43 -17.86 10.35
C GLU A 134 16.70 -17.72 9.50
N GLN A 135 17.75 -18.45 9.84
CA GLN A 135 19.05 -18.34 9.18
C GLN A 135 19.08 -18.87 7.72
N ASN A 136 18.04 -19.55 7.21
CA ASN A 136 18.11 -20.35 5.97
C ASN A 136 16.96 -20.13 4.96
N PHE A 137 16.83 -18.91 4.41
CA PHE A 137 15.85 -18.60 3.34
C PHE A 137 16.01 -19.48 2.07
N LEU A 138 17.26 -19.77 1.68
CA LEU A 138 17.59 -20.54 0.46
C LEU A 138 17.11 -22.00 0.53
N LYS A 139 17.12 -22.60 1.73
CA LYS A 139 16.56 -23.96 1.92
C LYS A 139 15.05 -23.99 1.72
N PHE A 140 14.30 -22.94 2.01
CA PHE A 140 12.83 -22.99 1.86
C PHE A 140 12.36 -22.92 0.41
N ILE A 141 12.98 -22.14 -0.49
CA ILE A 141 12.57 -22.17 -1.91
C ILE A 141 12.78 -23.58 -2.48
N ILE A 142 13.90 -24.20 -2.13
CA ILE A 142 14.28 -25.56 -2.58
C ILE A 142 13.46 -26.64 -1.85
N HIS A 143 13.17 -26.47 -0.56
CA HIS A 143 12.47 -27.44 0.28
C HIS A 143 10.95 -27.32 0.23
N ASN A 144 10.39 -26.16 -0.11
CA ASN A 144 8.97 -26.00 -0.39
C ASN A 144 8.61 -26.66 -1.73
N ASN A 145 9.59 -26.85 -2.65
CA ASN A 145 9.45 -27.79 -3.76
C ASN A 145 9.50 -29.25 -3.29
N LYS A 146 10.31 -29.57 -2.27
CA LYS A 146 10.51 -30.96 -1.77
C LYS A 146 9.42 -31.44 -0.78
N LEU A 147 8.76 -30.54 -0.04
CA LEU A 147 7.68 -30.85 0.91
C LEU A 147 6.27 -30.67 0.35
N ASN A 148 6.15 -30.34 -0.94
CA ASN A 148 4.85 -30.29 -1.62
C ASN A 148 4.26 -31.67 -1.94
N ASN A 149 4.83 -32.76 -1.40
CA ASN A 149 4.35 -34.13 -1.63
C ASN A 149 3.02 -34.50 -0.95
N ILE A 150 2.32 -33.59 -0.25
CA ILE A 150 1.15 -34.02 0.54
C ILE A 150 -0.21 -33.49 0.05
N LYS A 151 -0.31 -32.34 -0.65
CA LYS A 151 -1.56 -31.97 -1.36
C LYS A 151 -1.25 -31.05 -2.55
N PRO A 152 -1.91 -31.21 -3.71
CA PRO A 152 -1.86 -30.19 -4.75
C PRO A 152 -2.45 -28.91 -4.15
N LYS A 153 -1.60 -27.93 -3.85
CA LYS A 153 -2.08 -26.59 -3.48
C LYS A 153 -2.71 -26.02 -4.73
N THR A 154 -4.04 -26.13 -4.83
CA THR A 154 -4.81 -25.44 -5.85
C THR A 154 -4.41 -23.97 -5.84
N PHE A 155 -4.29 -23.38 -7.04
CA PHE A 155 -3.90 -21.97 -7.22
C PHE A 155 -4.73 -21.04 -6.32
N VAL A 156 -6.01 -21.36 -6.12
CA VAL A 156 -6.95 -20.69 -5.22
C VAL A 156 -6.45 -20.65 -3.76
N ASN A 157 -5.96 -21.78 -3.21
CA ASN A 157 -5.50 -21.83 -1.82
C ASN A 157 -4.18 -21.05 -1.63
N LYS A 158 -3.33 -21.01 -2.68
CA LYS A 158 -2.13 -20.18 -2.71
C LYS A 158 -2.48 -18.69 -2.69
N MET A 159 -3.44 -18.26 -3.52
CA MET A 159 -3.93 -16.88 -3.56
C MET A 159 -4.58 -16.48 -2.22
N LYS A 160 -5.45 -17.32 -1.64
CA LYS A 160 -6.05 -17.07 -0.32
C LYS A 160 -5.00 -16.82 0.77
N ASN A 161 -3.90 -17.56 0.75
CA ASN A 161 -2.81 -17.37 1.70
C ASN A 161 -1.97 -16.10 1.47
N MET A 162 -2.00 -15.52 0.25
CA MET A 162 -1.34 -14.25 -0.06
C MET A 162 -2.18 -13.05 0.39
N TYR A 163 -3.51 -13.18 0.36
CA TYR A 163 -4.45 -12.16 0.86
C TYR A 163 -4.77 -12.27 2.36
N LYS A 164 -4.16 -13.21 3.08
CA LYS A 164 -4.37 -13.36 4.52
C LYS A 164 -3.96 -12.06 5.25
N GLY A 165 -4.87 -11.51 6.05
CA GLY A 165 -4.67 -10.25 6.79
C GLY A 165 -5.05 -8.97 6.04
N PHE A 166 -5.53 -9.05 4.80
CA PHE A 166 -5.96 -7.86 4.04
C PHE A 166 -7.14 -7.15 4.72
N THR A 167 -8.04 -7.90 5.36
CA THR A 167 -9.18 -7.34 6.11
C THR A 167 -8.73 -6.48 7.29
N VAL A 168 -7.76 -6.95 8.07
CA VAL A 168 -7.18 -6.20 9.20
C VAL A 168 -6.46 -4.94 8.69
N HIS A 169 -5.74 -5.06 7.58
CA HIS A 169 -5.11 -3.92 6.91
C HIS A 169 -6.15 -2.87 6.49
N SER A 170 -7.24 -3.31 5.86
CA SER A 170 -8.33 -2.43 5.39
C SER A 170 -9.04 -1.73 6.56
N LEU A 171 -9.29 -2.44 7.67
CA LEU A 171 -9.90 -1.86 8.87
C LEU A 171 -9.00 -0.81 9.53
N LYS A 172 -7.67 -0.97 9.48
CA LYS A 172 -6.72 0.01 9.99
C LYS A 172 -6.67 1.28 9.13
N LEU A 173 -6.77 1.13 7.80
CA LEU A 173 -6.64 2.26 6.87
C LEU A 173 -7.79 3.27 7.01
N ILE A 174 -9.01 2.81 7.29
CA ILE A 174 -10.18 3.69 7.35
C ILE A 174 -10.01 4.80 8.40
N PRO A 175 -9.68 4.50 9.68
CA PRO A 175 -9.35 5.53 10.68
C PRO A 175 -8.15 6.39 10.29
N GLU A 176 -7.10 5.79 9.70
CA GLU A 176 -5.88 6.50 9.33
C GLU A 176 -6.16 7.61 8.31
N TYR A 177 -6.93 7.31 7.25
CA TYR A 177 -7.34 8.31 6.26
C TYR A 177 -8.29 9.36 6.84
N LEU A 178 -9.23 8.98 7.72
CA LEU A 178 -10.16 9.93 8.34
C LEU A 178 -9.39 10.94 9.21
N ILE A 179 -8.51 10.47 10.08
CA ILE A 179 -7.69 11.33 10.95
C ILE A 179 -6.82 12.24 10.10
N PHE A 180 -6.16 11.70 9.06
CA PHE A 180 -5.31 12.48 8.18
C PHE A 180 -6.08 13.58 7.45
N SER A 181 -7.27 13.29 6.91
CA SER A 181 -8.11 14.28 6.24
C SER A 181 -8.64 15.35 7.19
N CYS A 182 -9.05 14.97 8.40
CA CYS A 182 -9.54 15.91 9.40
C CYS A 182 -8.41 16.83 9.88
N PHE A 183 -7.22 16.27 10.14
CA PHE A 183 -6.04 17.03 10.51
C PHE A 183 -5.60 17.98 9.39
N PHE A 184 -5.54 17.51 8.14
CA PHE A 184 -5.21 18.34 7.00
C PHE A 184 -6.19 19.50 6.84
N TYR A 185 -7.49 19.26 6.99
CA TYR A 185 -8.51 20.31 6.94
C TYR A 185 -8.34 21.34 8.06
N TYR A 186 -8.08 20.88 9.29
CA TYR A 186 -7.81 21.74 10.43
C TYR A 186 -6.58 22.63 10.22
N VAL A 187 -5.46 22.05 9.78
CA VAL A 187 -4.23 22.79 9.50
C VAL A 187 -4.44 23.80 8.38
N LYS A 188 -5.09 23.38 7.29
CA LYS A 188 -5.39 24.26 6.14
C LYS A 188 -6.27 25.46 6.52
N ASN A 189 -7.20 25.29 7.47
CA ASN A 189 -8.09 26.37 7.90
C ASN A 189 -7.43 27.34 8.90
N ASN A 190 -6.45 26.86 9.69
CA ASN A 190 -5.83 27.63 10.75
C ASN A 190 -4.45 28.20 10.40
N MET A 191 -3.82 27.74 9.33
CA MET A 191 -2.62 28.38 8.79
C MET A 191 -3.04 29.53 7.86
N PRO A 192 -2.77 30.80 8.21
CA PRO A 192 -2.87 31.89 7.25
C PRO A 192 -1.74 31.70 6.23
N ILE A 193 -2.09 31.23 5.03
CA ILE A 193 -1.23 31.29 3.84
C ILE A 193 -1.84 32.33 2.91
#